data_AF-A0A4V2N2B0-F1
#
_entry.id   AF-A0A4V2N2B0-F1
#
_cell.length_a   1.000
_cell.length_b   1.000
_cell.length_c   1.000
_cell.angle_alpha   90.00
_cell.angle_beta   90.00
_cell.angle_gamma   90.00
#
_symmetry.space_group_name_H-M   'P 1'
#
loop_
_entity.id
_entity.type
_entity.pdbx_description
1 polymer ?
#
loop_
_entity_poly.entity_id
_entity_poly.type
_entity_poly.pdbx_seq_one_letter_code
_entity_poly.pdbx_strand_id
1 'polypeptide(L)'
;MKATEGMDVEIERRCGMVTGASCGHVSLSWIPGDGRNGTRSWVLATHDGDSIRRIRLSWNELGDLAAILQSITNKKRERRG
;
A
#
# COMPACT_ATOMS: atom_id res chain seq x y z
N MET A 1 16.30 22.17 13.00
CA MET A 1 16.13 21.26 11.84
C MET A 1 15.13 20.18 12.23
N LYS A 2 13.97 20.08 11.56
CA LYS A 2 13.01 18.98 11.79
C LYS A 2 13.27 17.95 10.69
N ALA A 3 13.93 16.85 11.05
CA ALA A 3 14.03 15.69 10.19
C ALA A 3 12.60 15.14 9.97
N THR A 4 12.12 15.16 8.74
CA THR A 4 11.19 14.11 8.33
C THR A 4 12.07 12.92 8.00
N GLU A 5 12.35 12.08 9.00
CA GLU A 5 12.82 10.70 8.80
C GLU A 5 11.92 10.09 7.72
N GLY A 6 12.50 9.78 6.57
CA GLY A 6 11.80 9.02 5.54
C GLY A 6 11.51 7.67 6.15
N MET A 7 10.23 7.32 6.32
CA MET A 7 9.88 5.94 6.61
C MET A 7 10.30 5.12 5.40
N ASP A 8 11.30 4.26 5.58
CA ASP A 8 11.79 3.40 4.51
C ASP A 8 10.65 2.49 4.04
N VAL A 9 10.51 2.40 2.71
CA VAL A 9 9.52 1.54 2.08
C VAL A 9 10.22 0.26 1.67
N GLU A 10 9.78 -0.86 2.24
CA GLU A 10 10.23 -2.18 1.83
C GLU A 10 9.31 -2.71 0.74
N ILE A 11 9.89 -3.24 -0.34
CA ILE A 11 9.14 -3.77 -1.49
C ILE A 11 9.42 -5.26 -1.63
N GLU A 12 8.37 -6.07 -1.50
CA GLU A 12 8.44 -7.51 -1.76
C GLU A 12 8.27 -7.79 -3.25
N ARG A 13 9.17 -8.63 -3.80
CA ARG A 13 9.09 -9.09 -5.18
C ARG A 13 9.23 -10.60 -5.29
N ARG A 14 8.45 -11.22 -6.16
CA ARG A 14 8.55 -12.65 -6.53
C ARG A 14 8.50 -12.78 -8.04
N CYS A 15 9.41 -13.57 -8.62
CA CYS A 15 9.52 -13.76 -10.08
C CYS A 15 9.55 -12.44 -10.88
N GLY A 16 10.19 -11.38 -10.35
CA GLY A 16 10.25 -10.06 -10.99
C GLY A 16 9.01 -9.18 -10.82
N MET A 17 7.93 -9.69 -10.23
CA MET A 17 6.70 -8.95 -9.94
C MET A 17 6.71 -8.39 -8.52
N VAL A 18 6.18 -7.18 -8.32
CA VAL A 18 5.89 -6.67 -6.97
C VAL A 18 4.70 -7.43 -6.40
N THR A 19 4.87 -8.03 -5.21
CA THR A 19 3.84 -8.79 -4.51
C THR A 19 3.45 -8.17 -3.18
N GLY A 20 4.18 -7.16 -2.73
CA GLY A 20 3.86 -6.45 -1.51
C GLY A 20 4.72 -5.23 -1.30
N ALA A 21 4.30 -4.40 -0.35
CA ALA A 21 5.06 -3.27 0.15
C ALA A 21 4.70 -3.01 1.62
N SER A 22 5.66 -2.55 2.42
CA SER A 22 5.44 -2.12 3.80
C SER A 22 6.10 -0.77 4.04
N CYS A 23 5.46 0.05 4.87
CA CYS A 23 5.96 1.34 5.32
C CYS A 23 5.50 1.56 6.76
N GLY A 24 6.41 1.37 7.71
CA GLY A 24 6.09 1.39 9.14
C GLY A 24 5.00 0.39 9.48
N HIS A 25 3.86 0.89 9.98
CA HIS A 25 2.73 0.07 10.43
C HIS A 25 1.72 -0.27 9.33
N VAL A 26 1.96 0.14 8.08
CA VAL A 26 1.07 -0.12 6.95
C VAL A 26 1.72 -1.13 6.02
N SER A 27 0.95 -2.13 5.59
CA SER A 27 1.38 -3.10 4.58
C SER A 27 0.33 -3.26 3.48
N LEU A 28 0.80 -3.50 2.27
CA LEU A 28 0.02 -3.86 1.11
C LEU A 28 0.53 -5.21 0.62
N SER A 29 -0.32 -6.22 0.51
CA SER A 29 0.07 -7.57 0.10
C SER A 29 -0.84 -8.13 -0.97
N TRP A 30 -0.25 -8.82 -1.93
CA TRP A 30 -0.99 -9.51 -2.97
C TRP A 30 -1.50 -10.84 -2.42
N ILE A 31 -2.80 -11.09 -2.56
CA ILE A 31 -3.40 -12.39 -2.25
C ILE A 31 -3.75 -13.08 -3.57
N PRO A 32 -3.09 -14.21 -3.89
CA PRO A 32 -3.50 -15.02 -5.03
C PRO A 32 -4.95 -15.47 -4.83
N GLY A 33 -5.77 -15.41 -5.88
CA GLY A 33 -7.16 -15.80 -5.78
C GLY A 33 -7.29 -17.32 -5.67
N ASP A 34 -7.91 -17.80 -4.59
CA ASP A 34 -8.28 -19.21 -4.43
C ASP A 34 -9.59 -19.50 -5.18
N GLY A 35 -9.52 -19.90 -6.46
CA GLY A 35 -10.61 -20.65 -7.11
C GLY A 35 -11.25 -20.05 -8.37
N ARG A 36 -12.32 -20.74 -8.81
CA ARG A 36 -12.93 -20.80 -10.17
C ARG A 36 -13.27 -19.45 -10.85
N ASN A 37 -13.30 -18.34 -10.12
CA ASN A 37 -13.60 -16.98 -10.63
C ASN A 37 -12.43 -15.98 -10.50
N GLY A 38 -11.25 -16.40 -10.02
CA GLY A 38 -9.95 -15.80 -10.37
C GLY A 38 -9.67 -14.33 -10.00
N THR A 39 -10.47 -13.67 -9.17
CA THR A 39 -10.23 -12.24 -8.89
C THR A 39 -9.01 -12.06 -8.00
N ARG A 40 -7.90 -11.66 -8.63
CA ARG A 40 -6.68 -11.17 -7.98
C ARG A 40 -7.05 -9.99 -7.08
N SER A 41 -6.59 -9.99 -5.84
CA SER A 41 -6.86 -8.89 -4.93
C SER A 41 -5.64 -8.51 -4.13
N TRP A 42 -5.64 -7.27 -3.68
CA TRP A 42 -4.64 -6.73 -2.78
C TRP A 42 -5.27 -6.51 -1.41
N VAL A 43 -4.49 -6.67 -0.35
CA VAL A 43 -4.96 -6.36 1.00
C VAL A 43 -4.09 -5.25 1.56
N LEU A 44 -4.73 -4.14 1.90
CA LEU A 44 -4.15 -3.07 2.70
C LEU A 44 -4.41 -3.39 4.17
N ALA A 45 -3.35 -3.43 4.96
CA ALA A 45 -3.41 -3.69 6.38
C ALA A 45 -2.73 -2.57 7.18
N THR A 46 -3.32 -2.25 8.33
CA THR A 46 -2.71 -1.37 9.34
C THR A 46 -2.51 -2.18 10.61
N HIS A 47 -1.29 -2.16 11.13
CA HIS A 47 -0.89 -2.82 12.37
C HIS A 47 -0.89 -1.78 13.50
N ASP A 48 -1.55 -2.07 14.62
CA ASP A 48 -1.56 -1.21 15.81
C ASP A 48 -1.42 -2.09 17.05
N GLY A 49 -0.19 -2.28 17.52
CA GLY A 49 0.15 -3.33 18.48
C GLY A 49 -0.27 -4.72 17.96
N ASP A 50 -1.14 -5.39 18.70
CA ASP A 50 -1.69 -6.71 18.34
C ASP A 50 -2.93 -6.62 17.42
N SER A 51 -3.43 -5.41 17.16
CA SER A 51 -4.60 -5.21 16.32
C SER A 51 -4.21 -5.05 14.86
N ILE A 52 -4.90 -5.77 13.96
CA ILE A 52 -4.70 -5.63 12.52
C ILE A 52 -6.04 -5.39 11.85
N ARG A 53 -6.19 -4.24 11.19
CA ARG A 53 -7.33 -3.95 10.32
C ARG A 53 -6.95 -4.22 8.88
N ARG A 54 -7.84 -4.86 8.11
CA ARG A 54 -7.59 -5.29 6.74
C ARG A 54 -8.73 -4.86 5.84
N ILE A 55 -8.38 -4.35 4.65
CA ILE A 55 -9.34 -4.06 3.58
C ILE A 55 -8.85 -4.75 2.32
N ARG A 56 -9.74 -5.54 1.69
CA ARG A 56 -9.47 -6.15 0.40
C ARG A 56 -9.82 -5.16 -0.70
N LEU A 57 -8.87 -4.95 -1.59
CA LEU A 57 -8.97 -4.08 -2.74
C LEU A 57 -8.99 -4.93 -4.02
N SER A 58 -9.97 -4.65 -4.86
CA SER A 58 -9.94 -5.02 -6.26
C SER A 58 -8.83 -4.26 -7.00
N TRP A 59 -8.59 -4.64 -8.25
CA TRP A 59 -7.64 -3.92 -9.11
C TRP A 59 -8.02 -2.44 -9.31
N ASN A 60 -9.32 -2.15 -9.48
CA ASN A 60 -9.81 -0.79 -9.69
C ASN A 60 -9.61 0.07 -8.43
N GLU A 61 -9.99 -0.46 -7.26
CA GLU A 61 -9.80 0.24 -5.98
C GLU A 61 -8.32 0.46 -5.65
N LEU A 62 -7.42 -0.42 -6.10
CA LEU A 62 -5.98 -0.20 -6.01
C LEU A 62 -5.53 0.98 -6.87
N GLY A 63 -6.09 1.11 -8.08
CA GLY A 63 -5.86 2.27 -8.96
C GLY A 63 -6.34 3.57 -8.32
N ASP A 64 -7.53 3.56 -7.72
CA ASP A 64 -8.10 4.71 -6.99
C ASP A 64 -7.22 5.09 -5.80
N LEU A 65 -6.75 4.11 -5.02
CA LEU A 65 -5.82 4.32 -3.92
C LEU A 65 -4.53 5.00 -4.40
N ALA A 66 -3.95 4.55 -5.52
CA ALA A 66 -2.75 5.14 -6.08
C ALA A 66 -2.96 6.62 -6.46
N ALA A 67 -4.10 6.94 -7.08
CA ALA A 67 -4.45 8.31 -7.44
C ALA A 67 -4.61 9.22 -6.21
N ILE A 68 -5.26 8.74 -5.14
CA ILE A 68 -5.41 9.46 -3.87
C ILE A 68 -4.03 9.74 -3.24
N LEU A 69 -3.17 8.72 -3.15
CA LEU A 69 -1.83 8.88 -2.56
C LEU A 69 -0.97 9.88 -3.34
N GLN A 70 -1.06 9.86 -4.67
CA GLN A 70 -0.38 10.83 -5.52
C GLN A 70 -0.90 12.26 -5.28
N SER A 71 -2.22 12.44 -5.19
CA SER A 71 -2.85 13.74 -4.89
C SER A 71 -2.39 14.31 -3.54
N ILE A 72 -2.37 13.49 -2.49
CA ILE A 72 -1.88 13.87 -1.16
C ILE A 72 -0.40 14.29 -1.22
N THR A 73 0.41 13.52 -1.94
CA THR A 73 1.85 13.79 -2.10
C THR A 73 2.09 15.12 -2.83
N ASN A 74 1.34 15.39 -3.90
CA ASN A 74 1.45 16.63 -4.67
C ASN A 74 1.03 17.85 -3.83
N LYS A 75 -0.09 17.76 -3.10
CA LYS A 75 -0.55 18.82 -2.19
C LYS A 75 0.47 19.13 -1.08
N LYS A 76 1.20 18.12 -0.60
CA LYS A 76 2.29 18.31 0.37
C LYS A 76 3.49 19.04 -0.22
N ARG A 77 3.79 18.85 -1.51
CA ARG A 77 4.85 19.59 -2.21
C ARG A 77 4.49 21.05 -2.41
N GLU A 78 3.27 21.34 -2.85
CA GLU A 78 2.78 22.73 -3.04
C GLU A 78 2.83 23.56 -1.76
N ARG A 79 2.55 22.95 -0.59
CA ARG A 79 2.62 23.63 0.72
C ARG A 79 4.04 23.89 1.24
N ARG A 80 5.06 23.31 0.62
CA ARG A 80 6.47 23.42 1.03
C ARG A 80 7.30 24.34 0.13
N GLY A 81 6.75 24.76 -1.01
CA GLY A 81 7.32 25.83 -1.85
C GLY A 81 6.77 27.18 -1.41
#